data_AF-A0A067K727-F1
#
_entry.id   AF-A0A067K727-F1
#
_cell.length_a   1.000
_cell.length_b   1.000
_cell.length_c   1.000
_cell.angle_alpha   90.00
_cell.angle_beta   90.00
_cell.angle_gamma   90.00
#
_symmetry.space_group_name_H-M   'P 1'
#
loop_
_entity.id
_entity.type
_entity.pdbx_description
1 polymer ?
#
loop_
_entity_poly.entity_id
_entity_poly.type
_entity_poly.pdbx_seq_one_letter_code
_entity_poly.pdbx_strand_id
1 'polypeptide(L)'
;MIQPTSHMAQELLQLLPHQIWAEYGYPTKQGDGWVGDARTWELDVGGLSGRLYFYQDPGAPPARRIWTSIDMGTEIFVSDQEEMAEWILSDFDVILT
;
A
#
# COMPACT_ATOMS: atom_id res chain seq x y z
N MET A 1 30.91 -11.92 16.74
CA MET A 1 29.50 -12.38 16.59
C MET A 1 28.71 -11.14 16.19
N ILE A 2 28.42 -10.97 14.90
CA ILE A 2 27.61 -9.86 14.42
C ILE A 2 26.16 -10.34 14.51
N GLN A 3 25.35 -9.73 15.36
CA GLN A 3 23.91 -9.97 15.34
C GLN A 3 23.38 -9.51 13.98
N PRO A 4 22.59 -10.32 13.26
CA PRO A 4 21.91 -9.83 12.09
C PRO A 4 20.95 -8.74 12.57
N THR A 5 21.07 -7.54 12.00
CA THR A 5 20.04 -6.52 12.13
C THR A 5 18.77 -7.15 11.57
N SER A 6 17.81 -7.44 12.43
CA SER A 6 16.46 -7.78 11.98
C SER A 6 15.94 -6.51 11.32
N HIS A 7 15.99 -6.47 9.98
CA HIS A 7 15.28 -5.47 9.21
C HIS A 7 13.82 -5.85 9.40
N MET A 8 13.18 -5.34 10.45
CA MET A 8 11.73 -5.40 10.52
C MET A 8 11.27 -4.68 9.26
N ALA A 9 10.68 -5.39 8.31
CA ALA A 9 10.06 -4.76 7.17
C ALA A 9 9.07 -3.73 7.74
N GLN A 10 9.31 -2.45 7.45
CA GLN A 10 8.34 -1.43 7.78
C GLN A 10 7.19 -1.60 6.77
N GLU A 11 6.19 -2.36 7.17
CA GLU A 11 4.99 -2.57 6.38
C GLU A 11 4.00 -1.46 6.72
N LEU A 12 3.49 -0.78 5.68
CA LEU A 12 2.26 0.00 5.81
C LEU A 12 1.11 -0.99 5.72
N LEU A 13 0.76 -1.54 6.89
CA LEU A 13 -0.30 -2.54 7.01
C LEU A 13 -1.68 -1.96 6.67
N GLN A 14 -1.83 -0.63 6.72
CA GLN A 14 -3.08 0.03 6.36
C GLN A 14 -2.83 1.53 6.14
N LEU A 15 -3.14 2.05 4.96
CA LEU A 15 -3.22 3.50 4.76
C LEU A 15 -4.49 3.99 5.46
N LEU A 16 -4.39 4.49 6.69
CA LEU A 16 -5.50 5.20 7.31
C LEU A 16 -5.94 6.32 6.36
N PRO A 17 -7.24 6.52 6.10
CA PRO A 17 -7.69 7.52 5.14
C PRO A 17 -7.08 8.89 5.46
N HIS A 18 -6.29 9.42 4.53
CA HIS A 18 -5.59 10.68 4.66
C HIS A 18 -5.72 11.43 3.34
N GLN A 19 -5.89 12.76 3.40
CA GLN A 19 -6.13 13.56 2.20
C GLN A 19 -4.98 13.48 1.19
N ILE A 20 -3.75 13.24 1.65
CA ILE A 20 -2.60 13.08 0.77
C ILE A 20 -2.71 11.87 -0.16
N TRP A 21 -3.51 10.86 0.18
CA TRP A 21 -3.71 9.70 -0.69
C TRP A 21 -4.64 10.01 -1.87
N ALA A 22 -5.47 11.05 -1.76
CA ALA A 22 -6.41 11.46 -2.80
C ALA A 22 -5.69 11.87 -4.10
N GLU A 23 -4.52 12.50 -3.97
CA GLU A 23 -3.68 12.90 -5.11
C GLU A 23 -3.19 11.69 -5.93
N TYR A 24 -3.17 10.50 -5.32
CA TYR A 24 -2.76 9.23 -5.94
C TYR A 24 -3.95 8.32 -6.25
N GLY A 25 -5.18 8.84 -6.15
CA GLY A 25 -6.40 8.12 -6.48
C GLY A 25 -6.90 7.13 -5.42
N TYR A 26 -6.30 7.11 -4.22
CA TYR A 26 -6.74 6.20 -3.17
C TYR A 26 -8.01 6.71 -2.45
N PRO A 27 -8.83 5.80 -1.90
CA PRO A 27 -9.91 6.08 -0.96
C PRO A 27 -9.55 7.10 0.14
N THR A 28 -10.47 8.02 0.43
CA THR A 28 -10.29 9.04 1.48
C THR A 28 -11.29 8.91 2.62
N LYS A 29 -12.26 7.99 2.50
CA LYS A 29 -13.26 7.71 3.52
C LYS A 29 -13.28 6.23 3.83
N GLN A 30 -13.66 5.90 5.06
CA GLN A 30 -13.97 4.53 5.42
C GLN A 30 -15.15 4.02 4.60
N GLY A 31 -15.06 2.80 4.08
CA GLY A 31 -16.11 2.17 3.27
C GLY A 31 -16.02 2.43 1.77
N ASP A 32 -15.14 3.34 1.32
CA ASP A 32 -14.80 3.49 -0.09
C ASP A 32 -14.15 2.17 -0.59
N GLY A 33 -14.67 1.57 -1.65
CA GLY A 33 -14.19 0.30 -2.20
C GLY A 33 -14.74 -0.97 -1.53
N TRP A 34 -15.74 -0.85 -0.65
CA TRP A 34 -16.45 -1.99 -0.07
C TRP A 34 -17.48 -2.57 -1.05
N VAL A 35 -17.95 -3.79 -0.75
CA VAL A 35 -19.05 -4.43 -1.49
C VAL A 35 -20.27 -3.48 -1.56
N GLY A 36 -20.76 -3.25 -2.78
CA GLY A 36 -21.85 -2.30 -3.06
C GLY A 36 -21.40 -0.95 -3.64
N ASP A 37 -20.09 -0.68 -3.63
CA ASP A 37 -19.50 0.50 -4.25
C ASP A 37 -18.79 0.12 -5.57
N ALA A 38 -19.51 0.23 -6.69
CA ALA A 38 -19.01 -0.17 -8.02
C ALA A 38 -17.99 0.82 -8.63
N ARG A 39 -17.43 1.73 -7.84
CA ARG A 39 -16.44 2.70 -8.33
C ARG A 39 -15.13 2.00 -8.72
N THR A 40 -14.68 2.29 -9.94
CA THR A 40 -13.32 1.97 -10.40
C THR A 40 -12.34 3.01 -9.86
N TRP A 41 -11.14 2.56 -9.51
CA TRP A 41 -10.07 3.42 -9.01
C TRP A 41 -8.88 3.39 -9.97
N GLU A 42 -8.42 4.56 -10.37
CA GLU A 42 -7.12 4.72 -11.01
C GLU A 42 -6.11 5.11 -9.92
N LEU A 43 -5.08 4.28 -9.73
CA LEU A 43 -4.13 4.43 -8.63
C LEU A 43 -2.74 4.76 -9.14
N ASP A 44 -2.16 5.86 -8.66
CA ASP A 44 -0.73 6.16 -8.84
C ASP A 44 0.09 5.55 -7.70
N VAL A 45 0.19 4.21 -7.73
CA VAL A 45 0.91 3.42 -6.72
C VAL A 45 2.40 3.79 -6.66
N GLY A 46 3.01 4.02 -7.83
CA GLY A 46 4.41 4.43 -7.95
C GLY A 46 4.68 5.80 -7.34
N GLY A 47 3.87 6.79 -7.69
CA GLY A 47 3.95 8.15 -7.14
C GLY A 47 3.77 8.18 -5.62
N LEU A 48 2.81 7.43 -5.08
CA LEU A 48 2.59 7.33 -3.65
C LEU A 48 3.80 6.70 -2.94
N SER A 49 4.26 5.55 -3.43
CA SER A 49 5.37 4.80 -2.83
C SER A 49 6.69 5.60 -2.81
N GLY A 50 6.91 6.45 -3.81
CA GLY A 50 8.06 7.37 -3.87
C GLY A 50 8.03 8.48 -2.81
N ARG A 51 6.86 8.81 -2.26
CA ARG A 51 6.65 9.93 -1.33
C ARG A 51 6.55 9.51 0.13
N LEU A 52 6.41 8.23 0.40
CA LEU A 52 6.48 7.70 1.76
C LEU A 52 7.90 7.90 2.31
N TYR A 53 8.02 8.37 3.55
CA TYR A 53 9.29 8.47 4.25
C TYR A 53 9.23 7.57 5.48
N PHE A 54 10.15 6.61 5.54
CA PHE A 54 10.32 5.79 6.73
C PHE A 54 11.28 6.48 7.68
N TYR A 55 10.95 6.42 8.96
CA TYR A 55 11.83 6.89 10.02
C TYR A 55 13.21 6.21 9.90
N GLN A 56 14.26 7.00 10.09
CA GLN A 56 15.64 6.55 10.19
C GLN A 56 16.26 7.18 11.43
N ASP A 57 17.03 6.40 12.16
CA ASP A 57 17.71 6.93 13.34
C ASP A 57 18.66 8.07 12.97
N PRO A 58 18.69 9.17 13.74
CA PRO A 58 19.61 10.27 13.50
C PRO A 58 21.07 9.77 13.42
N GLY A 59 21.74 10.09 12.32
CA GLY A 59 23.13 9.68 12.06
C GLY A 59 23.29 8.29 11.42
N ALA A 60 22.21 7.55 11.18
CA ALA A 60 22.27 6.33 10.38
C ALA A 60 22.60 6.66 8.90
N PRO A 61 23.28 5.74 8.18
CA PRO A 61 23.45 5.87 6.73
C PRO A 61 22.09 5.91 6.02
N PRO A 62 21.97 6.64 4.90
CA PRO A 62 20.73 6.67 4.13
C PRO A 62 20.26 5.27 3.73
N ALA A 63 19.03 4.93 4.07
CA ALA A 63 18.40 3.68 3.65
C ALA A 63 18.26 3.63 2.13
N ARG A 64 18.71 2.53 1.51
CA ARG A 64 18.47 2.25 0.09
C ARG A 64 17.14 1.50 -0.05
N ARG A 65 16.22 2.04 -0.84
CA ARG A 65 14.97 1.36 -1.18
C ARG A 65 15.18 0.39 -2.33
N ILE A 66 14.67 -0.82 -2.16
CA ILE A 66 14.68 -1.87 -3.17
C ILE A 66 13.28 -2.44 -3.19
N TRP A 67 12.61 -2.34 -4.33
CA TRP A 67 11.31 -2.95 -4.55
C TRP A 67 11.55 -4.31 -5.19
N THR A 68 11.35 -5.38 -4.43
CA THR A 68 11.61 -6.75 -4.90
C THR A 68 10.38 -7.44 -5.47
N SER A 69 9.19 -6.97 -5.11
CA SER A 69 7.89 -7.47 -5.56
C SER A 69 6.88 -6.33 -5.61
N ILE A 70 5.80 -6.57 -6.36
CA ILE A 70 4.56 -5.79 -6.31
C ILE A 70 3.47 -6.80 -5.98
N ASP A 71 2.75 -6.57 -4.89
CA ASP A 71 1.67 -7.42 -4.42
C ASP A 71 0.34 -6.69 -4.60
N MET A 72 -0.66 -7.39 -5.12
CA MET A 72 -1.97 -6.83 -5.44
C MET A 72 -3.08 -7.79 -5.03
N GLY A 73 -4.12 -7.27 -4.42
CA GLY A 73 -5.29 -8.04 -4.01
C GLY A 73 -6.19 -7.23 -3.07
N THR A 74 -7.34 -7.79 -2.75
CA THR A 74 -8.25 -7.23 -1.75
C THR A 74 -7.85 -7.72 -0.36
N GLU A 75 -7.61 -6.78 0.56
CA GLU A 75 -7.53 -7.13 1.98
C GLU A 75 -8.96 -7.37 2.50
N ILE A 76 -9.16 -8.52 3.16
CA ILE A 76 -10.46 -8.90 3.74
C ILE A 76 -10.32 -8.78 5.25
N PHE A 77 -11.18 -7.98 5.88
CA PHE A 77 -11.18 -7.83 7.33
C PHE A 77 -11.69 -9.11 8.00
N VAL A 78 -11.08 -9.52 9.11
CA VAL A 78 -11.53 -10.71 9.84
C VAL A 78 -12.73 -10.33 10.72
N SER A 79 -13.88 -10.96 10.47
CA SER A 79 -15.08 -10.81 11.28
C SER A 79 -15.69 -12.18 11.64
N ASP A 80 -16.70 -12.17 12.51
CA ASP A 80 -17.48 -13.37 12.85
C ASP A 80 -18.52 -13.74 11.77
N GLN A 81 -18.48 -13.09 10.60
CA GLN A 81 -19.40 -13.26 9.48
C GLN A 81 -18.69 -13.82 8.24
N GLU A 82 -19.48 -14.26 7.25
CA GLU A 82 -18.95 -14.65 5.94
C GLU A 82 -18.60 -13.39 5.13
N GLU A 83 -17.30 -13.17 4.95
CA GLU A 83 -16.79 -12.07 4.13
C GLU A 83 -16.50 -12.57 2.71
N MET A 84 -17.08 -11.91 1.71
CA MET A 84 -16.87 -12.22 0.30
C MET A 84 -16.43 -10.96 -0.45
N ALA A 85 -15.29 -11.05 -1.14
CA ALA A 85 -14.80 -10.00 -2.01
C ALA A 85 -14.69 -10.54 -3.45
N GLU A 86 -15.34 -9.85 -4.38
CA GLU A 86 -15.17 -10.08 -5.82
C GLU A 86 -14.45 -8.88 -6.42
N TRP A 87 -13.43 -9.13 -7.23
CA TRP A 87 -12.68 -8.08 -7.90
C TRP A 87 -12.18 -8.56 -9.26
N ILE A 88 -11.96 -7.60 -10.15
CA ILE A 88 -11.40 -7.79 -11.48
C ILE A 88 -10.25 -6.81 -11.62
N LEU A 89 -9.12 -7.30 -12.13
CA LEU A 89 -8.00 -6.47 -12.58
C LEU A 89 -7.88 -6.59 -14.09
N SER A 90 -7.84 -5.47 -14.78
CA SER A 90 -7.53 -5.37 -16.20
C SER A 90 -6.54 -4.22 -16.43
N ASP A 91 -5.91 -4.20 -17.61
CA ASP A 91 -5.08 -3.07 -18.07
C ASP A 91 -3.96 -2.67 -17.09
N PHE A 92 -3.26 -3.66 -16.53
CA PHE A 92 -2.17 -3.44 -15.56
C PHE A 92 -0.81 -3.27 -16.26
N ASP A 93 -0.27 -2.05 -16.20
CA ASP A 93 1.05 -1.70 -16.74
C ASP A 93 2.09 -1.47 -15.65
N VAL A 94 3.29 -2.04 -15.80
CA VAL A 94 4.47 -1.71 -14.99
C VAL A 94 5.45 -0.91 -15.84
N ILE A 95 5.53 0.39 -15.59
CA ILE A 95 6.38 1.32 -16.34
C ILE A 95 7.63 1.64 -15.52
N LEU A 96 8.80 1.33 -16.06
CA LEU A 96 10.10 1.69 -15.50
C LEU A 96 10.70 2.80 -16.37
N THR A 97 10.99 3.96 -15.79
CA THR A 97 11.58 5.12 -16.50
C THR A 97 12.90 5.53 -15.91
#